data_AF-A0A438WCV0-F1
#
_entry.id   AF-A0A438WCV0-F1
#
_cell.length_a   1.000
_cell.length_b   1.000
_cell.length_c   1.000
_cell.angle_alpha   90.00
_cell.angle_beta   90.00
_cell.angle_gamma   90.00
#
_symmetry.space_group_name_H-M   'P 1'
#
loop_
_entity.id
_entity.type
_entity.pdbx_description
1 polymer ?
#
loop_
_entity_poly.entity_id
_entity_poly.type
_entity_poly.pdbx_seq_one_letter_code
_entity_poly.pdbx_strand_id
1 'polypeptide(L)' 'LLVIDEEGLKQRLSLKSLDKIENQGIEKLLTIQQKLKAHAYALREKFGCEVLELDAKESVKNLHEKIAAFIECVV' A
#
# COMPACT_ATOMS: atom_id res chain seq x y z
N LEU A 1 -2.66 -5.52 -0.97
CA LEU A 1 -1.67 -4.57 -0.42
C LEU A 1 -1.92 -3.21 -1.05
N LEU A 2 -2.32 -2.23 -0.26
CA LEU A 2 -2.42 -0.84 -0.70
C LEU A 2 -1.07 -0.17 -0.39
N VAL A 3 -0.34 0.23 -1.42
CA VAL A 3 1.01 0.79 -1.29
C VAL A 3 1.05 2.26 -1.70
N ILE A 4 1.92 3.02 -1.08
CA ILE A 4 2.19 4.42 -1.44
C ILE A 4 3.70 4.67 -1.43
N ASP A 5 4.17 5.57 -2.28
CA ASP A 5 5.55 6.05 -2.25
C ASP A 5 5.72 7.22 -1.26
N GLU A 6 6.97 7.59 -1.03
CA GLU A 6 7.31 8.67 -0.10
C GLU A 6 6.67 10.00 -0.52
N GLU A 7 6.65 10.30 -1.83
CA GLU A 7 6.07 11.53 -2.36
C GLU A 7 4.56 11.57 -2.11
N GLY A 8 3.83 10.51 -2.46
CA GLY A 8 2.39 10.41 -2.20
C GLY A 8 2.05 10.48 -0.71
N LEU A 9 2.91 9.89 0.14
CA LEU A 9 2.73 9.96 1.59
C LEU A 9 2.96 11.38 2.13
N LYS A 10 4.00 12.08 1.64
CA LYS A 10 4.25 13.50 1.97
C LYS A 10 3.10 14.39 1.52
N GLN A 11 2.57 14.18 0.32
CA GLN A 11 1.39 14.93 -0.17
C GLN A 11 0.17 14.70 0.71
N ARG A 12 -0.11 13.45 1.13
CA ARG A 12 -1.23 13.15 2.04
C ARG A 12 -1.06 13.76 3.43
N LEU A 13 0.19 13.89 3.88
CA LEU A 13 0.52 14.48 5.19
C LEU A 13 0.74 15.99 5.13
N SER A 14 0.75 16.60 3.94
CA SER A 14 1.05 18.03 3.73
C SER A 14 0.09 18.99 4.43
N LEU A 15 -1.10 18.52 4.82
CA LEU A 15 -2.06 19.26 5.65
C LEU A 15 -1.61 19.37 7.12
N LYS A 16 -0.57 18.65 7.52
CA LYS A 16 0.10 18.73 8.83
C LYS A 16 1.45 19.44 8.63
N SER A 17 1.91 20.21 9.62
CA SER A 17 3.29 20.71 9.57
C SER A 17 4.23 19.51 9.61
N LEU A 18 4.97 19.29 8.52
CA LEU A 18 5.93 18.20 8.44
C LEU A 18 7.17 18.57 9.27
N ASP A 19 7.13 18.29 10.57
CA ASP A 19 8.29 18.44 11.43
C ASP A 19 9.13 17.15 11.45
N LYS A 20 10.17 17.12 12.29
CA LYS A 20 11.09 15.98 12.37
C LYS A 20 10.38 14.68 12.76
N ILE A 21 9.31 14.75 13.54
CA ILE A 21 8.52 13.60 13.99
C ILE A 21 7.69 13.04 12.84
N GLU A 22 7.03 13.89 12.05
CA GLU A 22 6.26 13.47 10.87
C GLU A 22 7.16 12.75 9.85
N ASN A 23 8.35 13.29 9.59
CA ASN A 23 9.30 12.67 8.65
C ASN A 23 9.79 11.30 9.13
N GLN A 24 10.04 11.13 10.44
CA GLN A 24 10.34 9.82 11.01
C GLN A 24 9.13 8.86 10.91
N GLY A 25 7.92 9.39 11.02
CA GLY A 25 6.69 8.63 10.80
C GLY A 25 6.59 8.10 9.36
N ILE A 26 6.93 8.94 8.38
CA ILE A 26 6.98 8.57 6.95
C ILE A 26 7.95 7.42 6.71
N GLU A 27 9.20 7.54 7.20
CA GLU A 27 10.22 6.49 7.04
C GLU A 27 9.80 5.16 7.68
N LYS A 28 9.22 5.22 8.89
CA LYS A 28 8.71 4.03 9.58
C LYS A 28 7.58 3.37 8.80
N LEU A 29 6.62 4.15 8.28
CA LEU A 29 5.51 3.63 7.49
C LEU A 29 5.99 2.94 6.21
N LEU A 30 6.93 3.56 5.48
CA LEU A 30 7.52 2.96 4.28
C LEU A 30 8.27 1.67 4.61
N THR A 31 8.99 1.63 5.73
CA THR A 31 9.68 0.42 6.20
C THR A 31 8.69 -0.70 6.53
N ILE A 32 7.59 -0.40 7.22
CA ILE A 32 6.54 -1.36 7.55
C ILE A 32 5.88 -1.89 6.26
N GLN A 33 5.61 -1.01 5.29
CA GLN A 33 5.04 -1.39 4.00
C GLN A 33 5.94 -2.38 3.25
N GLN A 34 7.26 -2.15 3.22
CA GLN A 34 8.21 -3.08 2.61
C GLN A 34 8.24 -4.44 3.31
N LYS A 35 8.23 -4.46 4.65
CA LYS A 35 8.16 -5.72 5.42
C LYS A 35 6.86 -6.48 5.14
N LEU A 36 5.73 -5.77 5.12
CA LEU A 36 4.42 -6.38 4.81
C LEU A 36 4.42 -6.99 3.40
N LYS A 37 4.99 -6.28 2.42
CA LYS A 37 5.14 -6.76 1.04
C LYS A 37 5.97 -8.04 0.97
N ALA A 38 7.12 -8.06 1.64
CA ALA A 38 7.98 -9.25 1.70
C ALA A 38 7.24 -10.46 2.31
N HIS A 39 6.51 -10.26 3.41
CA HIS A 39 5.72 -11.33 4.03
C HIS A 39 4.58 -11.82 3.14
N ALA A 40 3.86 -10.93 2.47
CA ALA A 40 2.77 -11.30 1.57
C ALA A 40 3.27 -12.15 0.39
N TYR A 41 4.43 -11.80 -0.20
CA TYR A 41 5.01 -12.61 -1.28
C TYR A 41 5.54 -13.96 -0.78
N ALA A 42 6.14 -14.01 0.41
CA ALA A 42 6.51 -15.29 1.00
C ALA A 42 5.29 -16.21 1.23
N LEU A 43 4.13 -15.64 1.62
CA LEU A 43 2.88 -16.38 1.72
C LEU A 43 2.38 -16.86 0.36
N ARG A 44 2.43 -16.00 -0.67
CA ARG A 44 2.09 -16.38 -2.05
C ARG A 44 2.94 -17.53 -2.55
N GLU A 45 4.25 -17.50 -2.35
CA GLU A 45 5.16 -18.57 -2.76
C GLU A 45 4.89 -19.87 -1.99
N LYS A 46 4.66 -19.78 -0.68
CA LYS A 46 4.50 -20.94 0.19
C LYS A 46 3.15 -21.63 0.06
N PHE A 47 2.09 -20.86 -0.16
CA PHE A 47 0.71 -21.35 -0.10
C PHE A 47 -0.07 -21.18 -1.41
N GLY A 48 0.56 -20.62 -2.45
CA GLY A 48 -0.10 -20.39 -3.73
C GLY A 48 -1.21 -19.33 -3.69
N CYS A 49 -1.25 -18.49 -2.65
CA CYS A 49 -2.29 -17.47 -2.53
C CYS A 49 -2.04 -16.28 -3.46
N GLU A 50 -3.10 -15.75 -4.05
CA GLU A 50 -3.00 -14.52 -4.84
C GLU A 50 -2.84 -13.29 -3.95
N VAL A 51 -2.06 -12.32 -4.43
CA VAL A 51 -1.83 -11.05 -3.74
C VAL A 51 -2.11 -9.91 -4.71
N LEU A 52 -3.20 -9.18 -4.45
CA LEU A 52 -3.48 -7.93 -5.16
C LEU A 52 -2.62 -6.80 -4.60
N GLU A 53 -1.84 -6.12 -5.44
CA GLU A 53 -1.18 -4.86 -5.11
C GLU A 53 -1.90 -3.68 -5.77
N LEU A 54 -2.04 -2.59 -5.02
CA LEU A 54 -2.77 -1.39 -5.41
C LEU A 54 -1.94 -0.14 -5.12
N ASP A 55 -1.87 0.80 -6.05
CA ASP A 55 -1.23 2.11 -5.82
C ASP A 55 -2.24 3.09 -5.21
N ALA A 56 -1.97 3.54 -3.98
CA ALA A 56 -2.81 4.46 -3.23
C ALA A 56 -2.91 5.87 -3.86
N LYS A 57 -2.10 6.17 -4.89
CA LYS A 57 -2.23 7.39 -5.69
C LYS A 57 -3.34 7.31 -6.73
N GLU A 58 -3.84 6.12 -7.03
CA GLU A 58 -4.98 5.96 -7.92
C GLU A 58 -6.26 6.55 -7.34
N SER A 59 -7.20 6.87 -8.22
CA SER A 59 -8.52 7.34 -7.80
C SER A 59 -9.25 6.26 -7.00
N VAL A 60 -10.10 6.68 -6.06
CA VAL A 60 -10.96 5.77 -5.29
C VAL A 60 -11.74 4.85 -6.22
N LYS A 61 -12.31 5.40 -7.30
CA LYS A 61 -13.04 4.60 -8.30
C LYS A 61 -12.18 3.48 -8.88
N ASN A 62 -10.97 3.77 -9.35
CA ASN A 62 -10.07 2.77 -9.94
C ASN A 62 -9.66 1.70 -8.91
N LEU A 63 -9.37 2.11 -7.67
CA LEU A 63 -9.05 1.19 -6.59
C LEU A 63 -10.20 0.22 -6.33
N HIS A 64 -11.43 0.73 -6.25
CA HIS A 64 -12.63 -0.09 -6.05
C HIS A 64 -12.88 -1.04 -7.22
N GLU A 65 -12.70 -0.61 -8.47
CA GLU A 65 -12.83 -1.47 -9.65
C GLU A 65 -11.81 -2.62 -9.64
N LYS A 66 -10.55 -2.34 -9.30
CA LYS A 66 -9.52 -3.39 -9.16
C LYS A 66 -9.80 -4.38 -8.04
N ILE A 67 -10.32 -3.90 -6.91
CA ILE A 67 -10.72 -4.75 -5.79
C ILE A 67 -11.90 -5.65 -6.20
N ALA A 68 -12.92 -5.09 -6.86
CA ALA A 68 -14.06 -5.85 -7.34
C ALA A 68 -13.65 -6.96 -8.31
N ALA A 69 -12.85 -6.61 -9.33
CA ALA A 69 -12.34 -7.59 -10.30
C ALA A 69 -11.51 -8.70 -9.65
N PHE A 70 -10.66 -8.35 -8.67
CA PHE A 70 -9.86 -9.34 -7.96
C PHE A 70 -10.75 -10.30 -7.15
N ILE A 71 -11.78 -9.82 -6.46
CA ILE A 71 -12.68 -10.66 -5.67
C ILE A 71 -13.56 -11.53 -6.58
N GLU A 72 -14.08 -10.98 -7.68
CA GLU A 72 -14.92 -11.72 -8.64
C GLU A 72 -14.17 -12.85 -9.35
N CYS A 73 -12.85 -12.71 -9.57
CA CYS A 73 -12.01 -13.77 -10.12
C CYS A 73 -11.76 -14.96 -9.18
N VAL A 74 -12.08 -14.84 -7.87
CA VAL A 74 -11.84 -15.92 -6.88
C VAL A 74 -13.08 -16.82 -6.68
N VAL A 75 -14.13 -16.67 -7.51
CA VAL A 75 -15.37 -17.49 -7.49
C VAL A 75 -15.40 -18.44 -8.69
#